data_AF-A0A8J7JZA7-F1
#
_entry.id   AF-A0A8J7JZA7-F1
#
_cell.length_a   1.000
_cell.length_b   1.000
_cell.length_c   1.000
_cell.angle_alpha   90.00
_cell.angle_beta   90.00
_cell.angle_gamma   90.00
#
_symmetry.space_group_name_H-M   'P 1'
#
loop_
_entity.id
_entity.type
_entity.pdbx_description
1 polymer ?
#
loop_
_entity_poly.entity_id
_entity_poly.type
_entity_poly.pdbx_seq_one_letter_code
_entity_poly.pdbx_strand_id
1 'polypeptide(L)'
;MSFQTSNKNTLVSSLAPSSFKLSYFPNSYPGETFHSIICRLFDHMNFPNPRINFSLLKLKGSLGNLSCLASNLEYLMTILPLGHHYTEDRIINQNTLAPFYIPFLSESRAKNLKQVLIKGTSAAVNSLNGRIRRSDFLQFCPLCAEGDVKIYGEKY
;
A
#
# COMPACT_ATOMS: atom_id res chain seq x y z
N MET A 1 22.85 37.28 -3.85
CA MET A 1 22.33 36.36 -4.88
C MET A 1 21.51 35.31 -4.19
N SER A 2 20.21 35.56 -4.08
CA SER A 2 19.27 34.78 -3.27
C SER A 2 18.64 33.72 -4.18
N PHE A 3 18.97 32.45 -3.96
CA PHE A 3 18.33 31.33 -4.65
C PHE A 3 16.92 31.13 -4.09
N GLN A 4 15.90 31.51 -4.86
CA GLN A 4 14.52 31.10 -4.61
C GLN A 4 14.39 29.60 -4.88
N THR A 5 14.30 28.80 -3.83
CA THR A 5 13.82 27.42 -3.90
C THR A 5 12.31 27.45 -4.15
N SER A 6 11.92 27.33 -5.43
CA SER A 6 10.52 27.13 -5.81
C SER A 6 9.98 25.85 -5.20
N ASN A 7 8.94 26.02 -4.39
CA ASN A 7 8.30 25.00 -3.57
C ASN A 7 7.50 24.06 -4.47
N LYS A 8 8.05 22.88 -4.79
CA LYS A 8 7.40 21.83 -5.60
C LYS A 8 6.17 21.18 -4.94
N ASN A 9 5.82 21.58 -3.71
CA ASN A 9 4.71 20.98 -2.95
C ASN A 9 3.30 21.42 -3.41
N THR A 10 3.18 22.38 -4.31
CA THR A 10 1.86 22.95 -4.66
C THR A 10 1.19 22.28 -5.88
N LEU A 11 1.89 21.41 -6.62
CA LEU A 11 1.36 20.85 -7.87
C LEU A 11 0.44 19.63 -7.70
N VAL A 12 0.34 19.06 -6.50
CA VAL A 12 -0.38 17.78 -6.29
C VAL A 12 -1.78 17.99 -5.67
N SER A 13 -2.07 19.16 -5.11
CA SER A 13 -3.33 19.40 -4.38
C SER A 13 -4.52 19.83 -5.26
N SER A 14 -4.36 19.96 -6.58
CA SER A 14 -5.41 20.52 -7.46
C SER A 14 -5.90 19.60 -8.59
N LEU A 15 -5.47 18.33 -8.64
CA LEU A 15 -5.95 17.42 -9.67
C LEU A 15 -7.32 16.85 -9.28
N ALA A 16 -8.33 17.20 -10.08
CA ALA A 16 -9.67 16.62 -10.00
C ALA A 16 -9.57 15.07 -10.01
N PRO A 17 -10.43 14.35 -9.26
CA PRO A 17 -10.33 12.91 -9.10
C PRO A 17 -10.41 12.09 -10.39
N SER A 18 -10.77 12.70 -11.52
CA SER A 18 -10.96 12.06 -12.83
C SER A 18 -9.72 12.00 -13.74
N SER A 19 -8.60 12.65 -13.41
CA SER A 19 -7.44 12.72 -14.33
C SER A 19 -6.16 12.01 -13.89
N PHE A 20 -6.06 11.56 -12.63
CA PHE A 20 -4.87 10.84 -12.16
C PHE A 20 -4.94 9.35 -12.56
N LYS A 21 -3.99 8.92 -13.39
CA LYS A 21 -3.79 7.53 -13.81
C LYS A 21 -2.33 7.16 -13.68
N LEU A 22 -2.06 5.97 -13.18
CA LEU A 22 -0.73 5.38 -13.17
C LEU A 22 -0.39 4.87 -14.56
N SER A 23 0.79 5.22 -15.05
CA SER A 23 1.32 4.69 -16.31
C SER A 23 1.85 3.26 -16.15
N TYR A 24 2.17 2.85 -14.92
CA TYR A 24 2.83 1.60 -14.59
C TYR A 24 2.42 1.14 -13.19
N PHE A 25 2.32 -0.18 -13.00
CA PHE A 25 2.14 -0.81 -11.70
C PHE A 25 2.90 -2.15 -11.67
N PRO A 26 3.75 -2.40 -10.66
CA PRO A 26 4.59 -3.59 -10.63
C PRO A 26 3.77 -4.88 -10.45
N ASN A 27 4.31 -5.96 -10.99
CA ASN A 27 3.80 -7.30 -10.71
C ASN A 27 4.22 -7.75 -9.30
N SER A 28 3.32 -8.46 -8.64
CA SER A 28 3.57 -9.02 -7.31
C SER A 28 4.51 -10.23 -7.39
N TYR A 29 5.42 -10.32 -6.43
CA TYR A 29 6.24 -11.51 -6.19
C TYR A 29 5.50 -12.51 -5.28
N PRO A 30 5.89 -13.80 -5.29
CA PRO A 30 5.32 -14.79 -4.39
C PRO A 30 5.46 -14.38 -2.91
N GLY A 31 4.33 -14.34 -2.20
CA GLY A 31 4.28 -13.96 -0.78
C GLY A 31 4.49 -12.47 -0.50
N GLU A 32 4.57 -11.63 -1.53
CA GLU A 32 4.80 -10.19 -1.37
C GLU A 32 3.56 -9.48 -0.78
N THR A 33 3.80 -8.62 0.20
CA THR A 33 2.75 -7.80 0.80
C THR A 33 2.39 -6.61 -0.08
N PHE A 34 1.14 -6.14 0.00
CA PHE A 34 0.69 -4.97 -0.75
C PHE A 34 1.50 -3.72 -0.40
N HIS A 35 1.95 -3.59 0.85
CA HIS A 35 2.87 -2.53 1.25
C HIS A 35 4.16 -2.54 0.42
N SER A 36 4.78 -3.70 0.25
CA SER A 36 5.99 -3.83 -0.55
C SER A 36 5.77 -3.46 -2.02
N ILE A 37 4.69 -3.95 -2.64
CA ILE A 37 4.35 -3.64 -4.04
C ILE A 37 4.32 -2.11 -4.24
N ILE A 38 3.72 -1.41 -3.29
CA ILE A 38 3.63 0.05 -3.31
C ILE A 38 5.00 0.70 -3.10
N CYS A 39 5.82 0.23 -2.16
CA CYS A 39 7.19 0.71 -1.99
C CYS A 39 8.00 0.57 -3.29
N ARG A 40 7.97 -0.59 -3.93
CA ARG A 40 8.65 -0.84 -5.21
C ARG A 40 8.16 0.07 -6.32
N LEU A 41 6.83 0.26 -6.44
CA LEU A 41 6.27 1.21 -7.42
C LEU A 41 6.92 2.59 -7.26
N PHE A 42 7.04 3.06 -6.04
CA PHE A 42 7.59 4.37 -5.77
C PHE A 42 9.11 4.47 -5.96
N ASP A 43 9.83 3.40 -5.66
CA ASP A 43 11.25 3.29 -5.95
C ASP A 43 11.49 3.28 -7.47
N HIS A 44 10.71 2.52 -8.24
CA HIS A 44 10.77 2.48 -9.72
C HIS A 44 10.48 3.86 -10.34
N MET A 45 9.58 4.62 -9.72
CA MET A 45 9.22 5.97 -10.15
C MET A 45 10.16 7.06 -9.61
N ASN A 46 11.20 6.70 -8.85
CA ASN A 46 12.15 7.63 -8.22
C ASN A 46 11.48 8.73 -7.38
N PHE A 47 10.41 8.41 -6.65
CA PHE A 47 9.75 9.39 -5.80
C PHE A 47 10.64 9.75 -4.59
N PRO A 48 10.91 11.05 -4.35
CA PRO A 48 11.90 11.47 -3.35
C PRO A 48 11.42 11.32 -1.89
N ASN A 49 10.13 11.03 -1.64
CA ASN A 49 9.60 10.96 -0.27
C ASN A 49 8.54 9.85 -0.09
N PRO A 50 8.85 8.77 0.66
CA PRO A 50 7.93 7.66 0.92
C PRO A 50 6.66 8.05 1.70
N ARG A 51 6.64 9.19 2.40
CA ARG A 51 5.46 9.69 3.13
C ARG A 51 4.44 10.39 2.24
N ILE A 52 4.88 10.96 1.10
CA ILE A 52 4.00 11.64 0.13
C ILE A 52 3.29 10.62 -0.78
N ASN A 53 3.95 9.49 -0.97
CA ASN A 53 3.59 8.38 -1.83
C ASN A 53 2.21 7.76 -1.51
N PHE A 54 1.90 7.48 -0.24
CA PHE A 54 0.59 6.92 0.12
C PHE A 54 -0.56 7.91 -0.03
N SER A 55 -0.29 9.20 0.17
CA SER A 55 -1.27 10.28 -0.04
C SER A 55 -1.64 10.44 -1.51
N LEU A 56 -0.69 10.23 -2.44
CA LEU A 56 -0.93 10.26 -3.89
C LEU A 56 -1.96 9.21 -4.32
N LEU A 57 -1.83 8.00 -3.80
CA LEU A 57 -2.75 6.90 -4.09
C LEU A 57 -4.02 6.95 -3.22
N LYS A 58 -4.20 7.99 -2.40
CA LYS A 58 -5.28 8.14 -1.42
C LYS A 58 -5.44 6.88 -0.54
N LEU A 59 -4.36 6.16 -0.29
CA LEU A 59 -4.33 4.99 0.58
C LEU A 59 -4.36 5.50 2.03
N LYS A 60 -5.27 4.97 2.84
CA LYS A 60 -5.49 5.44 4.22
C LYS A 60 -4.97 4.40 5.22
N GLY A 61 -3.85 4.66 5.86
CA GLY A 61 -3.33 3.81 6.91
C GLY A 61 -2.29 4.56 7.73
N SER A 62 -2.35 4.43 9.05
CA SER A 62 -1.23 4.87 9.89
C SER A 62 -0.07 3.92 9.63
N LEU A 63 1.10 4.46 9.31
CA LEU A 63 2.36 3.71 9.15
C LEU A 63 2.67 2.77 10.35
N GLY A 64 1.99 2.92 11.50
CA GLY A 64 2.19 2.11 12.70
C GLY A 64 1.11 1.06 13.02
N ASN A 65 0.08 0.87 12.19
CA ASN A 65 -1.05 0.00 12.51
C ASN A 65 -1.20 -1.13 11.49
N LEU A 66 -0.42 -2.20 11.69
CA LEU A 66 -0.46 -3.42 10.88
C LEU A 66 -0.11 -3.15 9.40
N SER A 67 0.96 -3.76 8.92
CA SER A 67 1.59 -3.57 7.61
C SER A 67 0.74 -4.00 6.39
N CYS A 68 -0.59 -3.88 6.43
CA CYS A 68 -1.60 -4.31 5.45
C CYS A 68 -2.30 -3.11 4.82
N LEU A 69 -1.55 -2.24 4.16
CA LEU A 69 -1.97 -0.96 3.56
C LEU A 69 -2.93 -1.10 2.36
N ALA A 70 -3.68 -2.18 2.25
CA ALA A 70 -4.66 -2.39 1.20
C ALA A 70 -6.00 -1.73 1.56
N SER A 71 -5.98 -0.45 1.93
CA SER A 71 -7.19 0.33 2.17
C SER A 71 -7.48 1.21 0.96
N ASN A 72 -8.77 1.42 0.66
CA ASN A 72 -9.21 2.18 -0.52
C ASN A 72 -8.82 1.51 -1.86
N LEU A 73 -8.87 0.17 -1.92
CA LEU A 73 -8.60 -0.58 -3.14
C LEU A 73 -9.55 -0.23 -4.29
N GLU A 74 -10.79 0.18 -3.99
CA GLU A 74 -11.74 0.64 -5.00
C GLU A 74 -11.15 1.83 -5.79
N TYR A 75 -10.57 2.82 -5.10
CA TYR A 75 -9.89 3.92 -5.76
C TYR A 75 -8.65 3.46 -6.52
N LEU A 76 -7.87 2.52 -5.97
CA LEU A 76 -6.71 1.97 -6.67
C LEU A 76 -7.10 1.40 -8.04
N MET A 77 -8.18 0.62 -8.12
CA MET A 77 -8.65 0.06 -9.39
C MET A 77 -8.97 1.16 -10.41
N THR A 78 -9.47 2.31 -9.96
CA THR A 78 -9.74 3.44 -10.87
C THR A 78 -8.48 4.11 -11.41
N ILE A 79 -7.32 3.96 -10.77
CA ILE A 79 -6.08 4.64 -11.17
C ILE A 79 -5.06 3.71 -11.83
N LEU A 80 -5.23 2.39 -11.75
CA LEU A 80 -4.31 1.42 -12.36
C LEU A 80 -4.24 1.57 -13.90
N PRO A 81 -3.11 1.17 -14.52
CA PRO A 81 -2.94 1.19 -15.96
C PRO A 81 -3.91 0.22 -16.65
N LEU A 82 -4.32 0.55 -17.88
CA LEU A 82 -5.19 -0.31 -18.68
C LEU A 82 -4.54 -1.69 -18.89
N GLY A 83 -5.33 -2.76 -18.77
CA GLY A 83 -4.86 -4.14 -18.93
C GLY A 83 -4.20 -4.75 -17.69
N HIS A 84 -4.29 -4.11 -16.52
CA HIS A 84 -3.89 -4.74 -15.26
C HIS A 84 -4.71 -6.00 -14.97
N HIS A 85 -4.11 -6.96 -14.25
CA HIS A 85 -4.77 -8.22 -13.86
C HIS A 85 -5.19 -8.27 -12.37
N TYR A 86 -5.04 -7.15 -11.66
CA TYR A 86 -5.42 -7.02 -10.26
C TYR A 86 -6.93 -6.84 -10.09
N THR A 87 -7.46 -7.44 -9.02
CA THR A 87 -8.80 -7.19 -8.49
C THR A 87 -8.68 -6.94 -6.99
N GLU A 88 -9.68 -6.32 -6.38
CA GLU A 88 -9.69 -6.06 -4.94
C GLU A 88 -9.58 -7.38 -4.16
N ASP A 89 -10.36 -8.40 -4.54
CA ASP A 89 -10.30 -9.72 -3.91
C ASP A 89 -8.94 -10.39 -4.07
N ARG A 90 -8.29 -10.25 -5.24
CA ARG A 90 -6.96 -10.83 -5.45
C ARG A 90 -5.95 -10.18 -4.51
N ILE A 91 -5.93 -8.85 -4.42
CA ILE A 91 -5.04 -8.13 -3.52
C ILE A 91 -5.31 -8.52 -2.07
N ILE A 92 -6.58 -8.55 -1.64
CA ILE A 92 -6.97 -8.93 -0.28
C ILE A 92 -6.48 -10.35 0.04
N ASN A 93 -6.68 -11.31 -0.85
CA ASN A 93 -6.38 -12.71 -0.56
C ASN A 93 -4.89 -13.08 -0.74
N GLN A 94 -4.14 -12.38 -1.59
CA GLN A 94 -2.76 -12.74 -1.92
C GLN A 94 -1.72 -11.80 -1.30
N ASN A 95 -2.06 -10.53 -1.10
CA ASN A 95 -1.11 -9.49 -0.72
C ASN A 95 -1.45 -8.81 0.62
N THR A 96 -2.43 -9.32 1.37
CA THR A 96 -2.72 -8.81 2.72
C THR A 96 -2.70 -9.94 3.73
N LEU A 97 -2.65 -9.57 5.01
CA LEU A 97 -2.80 -10.54 6.09
C LEU A 97 -4.26 -10.92 6.36
N ALA A 98 -5.24 -10.39 5.62
CA ALA A 98 -6.66 -10.70 5.84
C ALA A 98 -6.97 -12.21 5.89
N PRO A 99 -6.40 -13.09 5.03
CA PRO A 99 -6.63 -14.54 5.11
C PRO A 99 -6.19 -15.17 6.43
N PHE A 100 -5.21 -14.58 7.13
CA PHE A 100 -4.77 -15.05 8.45
C PHE A 100 -5.70 -14.58 9.56
N TYR A 101 -6.39 -13.45 9.40
CA TYR A 101 -7.31 -12.92 10.41
C TYR A 101 -8.74 -13.44 10.25
N ILE A 102 -9.22 -13.60 9.02
CA ILE A 102 -10.61 -13.97 8.70
C ILE A 102 -11.10 -15.22 9.44
N PRO A 103 -10.32 -16.32 9.56
CA PRO A 103 -10.75 -17.52 10.29
C PRO A 103 -11.07 -17.29 11.77
N PHE A 104 -10.53 -16.24 12.37
CA PHE A 104 -10.73 -15.90 13.78
C PHE A 104 -11.83 -14.85 13.99
N LEU A 105 -12.49 -14.41 12.93
CA LEU A 105 -13.55 -13.40 12.97
C LEU A 105 -14.93 -14.04 12.78
N SER A 106 -15.96 -13.46 13.39
CA SER A 106 -17.33 -13.76 13.00
C SER A 106 -17.58 -13.35 11.55
N GLU A 107 -18.55 -13.98 10.88
CA GLU A 107 -18.89 -13.68 9.48
C GLU A 107 -19.16 -12.18 9.26
N SER A 108 -19.87 -11.54 10.18
CA SER A 108 -20.13 -10.09 10.15
C SER A 108 -18.85 -9.26 10.21
N ARG A 109 -17.88 -9.65 11.04
CA ARG A 109 -16.59 -8.94 11.18
C ARG A 109 -15.67 -9.20 9.97
N ALA A 110 -15.68 -10.41 9.41
CA ALA A 110 -14.96 -10.71 8.18
C ALA A 110 -15.49 -9.90 6.98
N LYS A 111 -16.82 -9.80 6.83
CA LYS A 111 -17.45 -8.94 5.81
C LYS A 111 -17.09 -7.46 6.01
N ASN A 112 -17.15 -6.99 7.26
CA ASN A 112 -16.77 -5.62 7.59
C ASN A 112 -15.29 -5.33 7.26
N LEU A 113 -14.37 -6.24 7.62
CA LEU A 113 -12.95 -6.13 7.29
C LEU A 113 -12.73 -5.97 5.78
N LYS A 114 -13.34 -6.83 4.95
CA LYS A 114 -13.23 -6.72 3.49
C LYS A 114 -13.74 -5.37 2.98
N GLN A 115 -14.90 -4.91 3.46
CA GLN A 115 -15.45 -3.61 3.07
C GLN A 115 -14.52 -2.45 3.43
N VAL A 116 -13.83 -2.55 4.56
CA VAL A 116 -12.87 -1.54 5.04
C VAL A 116 -11.63 -1.50 4.16
N LEU A 117 -11.11 -2.66 3.75
CA LEU A 117 -10.00 -2.76 2.79
C LEU A 117 -10.39 -2.16 1.43
N ILE A 118 -11.61 -2.45 0.95
CA ILE A 118 -12.09 -1.93 -0.34
C ILE A 118 -12.33 -0.42 -0.30
N LYS A 119 -13.07 0.09 0.69
CA LYS A 119 -13.56 1.48 0.72
C LYS A 119 -12.69 2.47 1.51
N GLY A 120 -11.76 1.96 2.34
CA GLY A 120 -10.85 2.80 3.12
C GLY A 120 -11.50 3.60 4.26
N THR A 121 -12.55 3.08 4.91
CA THR A 121 -13.18 3.74 6.06
C THR A 121 -12.35 3.55 7.34
N SER A 122 -11.94 4.66 7.95
CA SER A 122 -10.94 4.73 9.04
C SER A 122 -11.38 4.10 10.37
N ALA A 123 -12.67 3.85 10.58
CA ALA A 123 -13.21 3.47 11.89
C ALA A 123 -12.92 2.00 12.30
N ALA A 124 -12.65 1.09 11.36
CA ALA A 124 -12.62 -0.35 11.64
C ALA A 124 -11.23 -1.00 11.62
N VAL A 125 -10.22 -0.36 10.99
CA VAL A 125 -8.84 -0.88 10.97
C VAL A 125 -8.24 -0.99 12.38
N ASN A 126 -8.67 -0.11 13.29
CA ASN A 126 -8.21 -0.12 14.69
C ASN A 126 -8.66 -1.35 15.51
N SER A 127 -9.64 -2.11 15.03
CA SER A 127 -10.20 -3.25 15.77
C SER A 127 -9.39 -4.56 15.66
N LEU A 128 -8.40 -4.61 14.75
CA LEU A 128 -7.48 -5.73 14.56
C LEU A 128 -6.16 -5.57 15.34
N ASN A 129 -6.04 -4.49 16.12
CA ASN A 129 -4.85 -4.18 16.89
C ASN A 129 -4.70 -5.15 18.07
N GLY A 130 -3.88 -6.19 17.89
CA GLY A 130 -3.29 -6.92 19.01
C GLY A 130 -2.38 -6.00 19.84
N ARG A 131 -2.12 -6.37 21.10
CA ARG A 131 -1.21 -5.65 22.01
C ARG A 131 0.27 -5.91 21.68
N ILE A 132 0.64 -5.88 20.40
CA ILE A 132 2.01 -6.15 19.95
C ILE A 132 2.83 -4.86 20.13
N ARG A 133 4.01 -4.98 20.77
CA ARG A 133 4.97 -3.88 20.85
C ARG A 133 5.38 -3.45 19.45
N ARG A 134 5.24 -2.15 19.17
CA ARG A 134 5.51 -1.58 17.85
C ARG A 134 6.99 -1.22 17.74
N SER A 135 7.56 -1.46 16.57
CA SER A 135 8.85 -0.90 16.17
C SER A 135 8.58 0.42 15.43
N ASP A 136 9.44 1.42 15.62
CA ASP A 136 9.36 2.70 14.88
C ASP A 136 9.78 2.56 13.42
N PHE A 137 10.41 1.43 13.07
CA PHE A 137 10.90 1.11 11.74
C PHE A 137 10.55 -0.32 11.34
N LEU A 138 10.39 -0.54 10.03
CA LEU A 138 10.18 -1.86 9.46
C LEU A 138 11.41 -2.74 9.75
N GLN A 139 11.19 -3.85 10.42
CA GLN A 139 12.22 -4.87 10.63
C GLN A 139 12.13 -5.89 9.50
N PHE A 140 13.28 -6.22 8.91
CA PHE A 140 13.39 -7.19 7.82
C PHE A 140 14.62 -8.08 8.04
N CYS A 141 14.63 -9.25 7.40
CA CYS A 141 15.77 -10.16 7.44
C CYS A 141 16.80 -9.75 6.36
N PRO A 142 18.05 -9.43 6.72
CA PRO A 142 19.06 -9.02 5.73
C PRO A 142 19.40 -10.14 4.74
N LEU A 143 19.39 -11.40 5.18
CA LEU A 143 19.64 -12.55 4.32
C LEU A 143 18.53 -12.75 3.29
N CYS A 144 17.27 -12.54 3.68
CA CYS A 144 16.14 -12.56 2.74
C CYS A 144 16.30 -11.45 1.70
N ALA A 145 16.57 -10.22 2.15
CA ALA A 145 16.76 -9.08 1.25
C ALA A 145 17.89 -9.28 0.24
N GLU A 146 19.00 -9.91 0.63
CA GLU A 146 20.06 -10.31 -0.32
C GLU A 146 19.61 -11.38 -1.30
N GLY A 147 18.82 -12.35 -0.84
CA GLY A 147 18.20 -13.37 -1.69
C GLY A 147 17.27 -12.75 -2.72
N ASP A 148 16.42 -11.80 -2.31
CA ASP A 148 15.48 -11.12 -3.19
C ASP A 148 16.21 -10.35 -4.27
N VAL A 149 17.29 -9.64 -3.94
CA VAL A 149 18.13 -8.95 -4.93
C VAL A 149 18.76 -9.93 -5.91
N LYS A 150 19.21 -11.11 -5.45
CA LYS A 150 19.81 -12.12 -6.34
C LYS A 150 18.80 -12.74 -7.30
N ILE A 151 17.55 -12.93 -6.86
CA ILE A 151 16.50 -13.62 -7.64
C ILE A 151 15.72 -12.65 -8.51
N TYR A 152 15.33 -11.50 -7.97
CA TYR A 152 14.41 -10.54 -8.57
C TYR A 152 15.08 -9.22 -8.98
N GLY A 153 16.34 -9.00 -8.58
CA GLY A 153 17.07 -7.75 -8.86
C GLY A 153 16.75 -6.59 -7.91
N GLU A 154 15.81 -6.78 -6.98
CA GLU A 154 15.33 -5.79 -6.03
C GLU A 154 14.82 -6.46 -4.75
N LYS A 155 14.64 -5.68 -3.68
CA LYS A 155 14.15 -6.15 -2.38
C LYS A 155 12.64 -5.99 -2.30
N TYR A 156 11.97 -6.84 -1.51
CA TYR A 156 10.54 -6.73 -1.20
C TYR A 156 10.21 -7.16 0.24
#